data_AF-A0A0F4I5H8-F1
#
_entry.id   AF-A0A0F4I5H8-F1
#
_cell.length_a   1.000
_cell.length_b   1.000
_cell.length_c   1.000
_cell.angle_alpha   90.00
_cell.angle_beta   90.00
_cell.angle_gamma   90.00
#
_symmetry.space_group_name_H-M   'P 1'
#
loop_
_entity.id
_entity.type
_entity.pdbx_description
1 polymer ?
#
loop_
_entity_poly.entity_id
_entity_poly.type
_entity_poly.pdbx_seq_one_letter_code
_entity_poly.pdbx_strand_id
1 'polypeptide(L)'
;MGQALPPPGEALTRLTEQLGDPLTARLLSDRRGSRAWKIQGPRGAVAVKANSPDEATARDKAAEMAQEDEHLLRLTAAGALRPGYRVDAGPWD
;
A
#
# COMPACT_ATOMS: atom_id res chain seq x y z
N MET A 1 -13.63 1.50 20.14
CA MET A 1 -12.90 0.69 19.16
C MET A 1 -13.23 1.24 17.79
N GLY A 2 -12.31 1.94 17.14
CA GLY A 2 -12.54 2.50 15.80
C GLY A 2 -12.72 1.39 14.78
N GLN A 3 -13.68 1.54 13.87
CA GLN A 3 -13.87 0.58 12.77
C GLN A 3 -12.55 0.33 12.04
N ALA A 4 -12.27 -0.93 11.72
CA ALA A 4 -11.17 -1.28 10.85
C ALA A 4 -11.48 -0.75 9.45
N LEU A 5 -10.89 0.39 9.09
CA LEU A 5 -11.04 0.94 7.75
C LEU A 5 -10.41 -0.02 6.75
N PRO A 6 -11.17 -0.54 5.77
CA PRO A 6 -10.66 -1.51 4.84
C PRO A 6 -9.62 -0.86 3.92
N PRO A 7 -8.64 -1.65 3.42
CA PRO A 7 -7.80 -1.21 2.32
C PRO A 7 -8.64 -1.04 1.04
N PRO A 8 -8.13 -0.33 0.03
CA PRO A 8 -8.76 -0.23 -1.30
C PRO A 8 -9.04 -1.63 -1.87
N GLY A 9 -10.23 -1.83 -2.43
CA GLY A 9 -10.67 -3.12 -2.97
C GLY A 9 -9.85 -3.53 -4.19
N GLU A 10 -9.49 -2.56 -5.03
CA GLU A 10 -8.65 -2.69 -6.21
C GLU A 10 -7.27 -3.27 -5.85
N ALA A 11 -6.70 -2.82 -4.72
CA ALA A 11 -5.46 -3.37 -4.20
C ALA A 11 -5.62 -4.84 -3.78
N LEU A 12 -6.71 -5.18 -3.08
CA LEU A 12 -6.98 -6.56 -2.68
C LEU A 12 -7.16 -7.47 -3.90
N THR A 13 -7.91 -7.04 -4.91
CA THR A 13 -8.10 -7.80 -6.15
C THR A 13 -6.79 -8.12 -6.84
N ARG A 14 -5.90 -7.12 -7.01
CA ARG A 14 -4.57 -7.35 -7.59
C ARG A 14 -3.71 -8.28 -6.74
N LEU A 15 -3.81 -8.17 -5.41
CA LEU A 15 -2.99 -8.97 -4.49
C LEU A 15 -3.45 -10.42 -4.35
N THR A 16 -4.71 -10.75 -4.66
CA THR A 16 -5.19 -12.14 -4.61
C THR A 16 -4.36 -13.04 -5.53
N GLU A 17 -4.04 -12.57 -6.74
CA GLU A 17 -3.22 -13.31 -7.71
C GLU A 17 -1.79 -13.57 -7.20
N GLN A 18 -1.26 -12.68 -6.36
CA GLN A 18 0.12 -12.75 -5.86
C GLN A 18 0.22 -13.48 -4.52
N LEU A 19 -0.67 -13.18 -3.57
CA LEU A 19 -0.61 -13.67 -2.20
C LEU A 19 -1.48 -14.90 -1.96
N GLY A 20 -2.48 -15.12 -2.81
CA GLY A 20 -3.42 -16.23 -2.71
C GLY A 20 -4.56 -15.94 -1.75
N ASP A 21 -5.67 -16.64 -1.91
CA ASP A 21 -6.86 -16.52 -1.07
C ASP A 21 -6.82 -17.57 0.07
N PRO A 22 -7.29 -17.29 1.30
CA PRO A 22 -7.88 -16.04 1.80
C PRO A 22 -6.86 -14.92 2.07
N LEU A 23 -7.23 -13.67 1.74
CA LEU A 23 -6.51 -12.48 2.20
C LEU A 23 -7.03 -11.96 3.55
N THR A 24 -6.11 -11.52 4.40
CA THR A 24 -6.41 -10.79 5.63
C THR A 24 -5.78 -9.40 5.58
N ALA A 25 -6.49 -8.39 6.07
CA ALA A 25 -6.03 -7.01 6.11
C ALA A 25 -5.99 -6.49 7.55
N ARG A 26 -4.88 -5.84 7.92
CA ARG A 26 -4.74 -5.17 9.22
C ARG A 26 -4.22 -3.76 9.02
N LEU A 27 -4.98 -2.77 9.46
CA LEU A 27 -4.52 -1.37 9.51
C LEU A 27 -3.30 -1.26 10.43
N LEU A 28 -2.22 -0.69 9.91
CA LEU A 28 -0.96 -0.44 10.61
C LEU A 28 -0.83 1.03 11.02
N SER A 29 -1.32 1.93 10.19
CA SER A 29 -1.23 3.37 10.40
C SER A 29 -2.39 4.07 9.71
N ASP A 30 -2.94 5.07 10.37
CA ASP A 30 -3.87 6.06 9.82
C ASP A 30 -3.47 7.41 10.39
N ARG A 31 -2.74 8.20 9.61
CA ARG A 31 -2.24 9.51 10.03
C ARG A 31 -1.77 10.33 8.85
N ARG A 32 -1.86 11.65 8.99
CA ARG A 32 -1.26 12.62 8.06
C ARG A 32 -1.77 12.42 6.62
N GLY A 33 -3.06 12.14 6.42
CA GLY A 33 -3.62 11.93 5.08
C GLY A 33 -3.22 10.64 4.37
N SER A 34 -2.65 9.65 5.07
CA SER A 34 -2.35 8.35 4.47
C SER A 34 -2.66 7.22 5.43
N ARG A 35 -3.14 6.11 4.86
CA ARG A 35 -3.38 4.85 5.55
C ARG A 35 -2.44 3.79 5.02
N ALA A 36 -1.99 2.92 5.93
CA ALA A 36 -1.17 1.76 5.59
C ALA A 36 -1.74 0.51 6.23
N TRP A 37 -1.76 -0.59 5.48
CA TRP A 37 -2.25 -1.90 5.90
C TRP A 37 -1.18 -2.96 5.67
N LYS A 38 -1.15 -3.98 6.54
CA LYS A 38 -0.54 -5.26 6.22
C LYS A 38 -1.60 -6.14 5.58
N ILE A 39 -1.34 -6.60 4.36
CA ILE A 39 -2.13 -7.63 3.69
C ILE A 39 -1.35 -8.94 3.78
N GLN A 40 -2.01 -10.02 4.17
CA GLN A 40 -1.40 -11.33 4.33
C GLN A 40 -2.27 -12.41 3.70
N GLY A 41 -1.64 -13.28 2.90
CA GLY A 41 -2.23 -14.48 2.30
C GLY A 41 -1.28 -15.69 2.40
N PRO A 42 -1.66 -16.86 1.87
CA PRO A 42 -0.87 -18.08 1.98
C PRO A 42 0.56 -18.00 1.43
N ARG A 43 0.79 -17.17 0.41
CA ARG A 43 2.11 -17.01 -0.25
C ARG A 43 2.97 -15.91 0.35
N GLY A 44 2.46 -15.13 1.32
CA GLY A 44 3.25 -14.10 1.99
C GLY A 44 2.45 -12.91 2.48
N ALA A 45 3.15 -11.80 2.69
CA ALA A 45 2.54 -10.55 3.14
C ALA A 45 3.16 -9.35 2.45
N VAL A 46 2.36 -8.31 2.23
CA VAL A 46 2.79 -7.02 1.68
C VAL A 46 2.24 -5.88 2.53
N ALA A 47 2.88 -4.72 2.44
CA ALA A 47 2.31 -3.47 2.92
C ALA A 47 1.59 -2.78 1.76
N VAL A 48 0.36 -2.35 1.99
CA VAL A 48 -0.38 -1.45 1.08
C VAL A 48 -0.44 -0.10 1.74
N LYS A 49 -0.13 0.96 1.00
CA LYS A 49 -0.26 2.34 1.46
C LYS A 49 -1.10 3.11 0.44
N ALA A 50 -2.06 3.89 0.94
CA ALA A 50 -2.93 4.70 0.11
C ALA A 50 -3.10 6.10 0.70
N ASN A 51 -3.48 7.05 -0.15
CA ASN A 51 -3.94 8.37 0.24
C ASN A 51 -5.29 8.23 0.97
N SER A 52 -5.53 9.07 1.98
CA SER A 52 -6.79 9.10 2.74
C SER A 52 -7.49 10.43 2.47
N PRO A 53 -8.30 10.53 1.40
CA PRO A 53 -8.95 11.79 1.01
C PRO A 53 -10.03 12.25 2.01
N ASP A 54 -10.52 11.36 2.88
CA ASP A 54 -11.62 11.65 3.81
C ASP A 54 -11.23 12.58 4.99
N GLU A 55 -9.94 12.82 5.21
CA GLU A 55 -9.51 13.85 6.16
C GLU A 55 -9.66 15.21 5.47
N ALA A 56 -10.76 15.93 5.73
CA ALA A 56 -11.08 17.24 5.13
C ALA A 56 -9.98 18.33 5.29
N THR A 57 -8.98 18.07 6.15
CA THR A 57 -7.82 18.93 6.40
C THR A 57 -6.48 18.28 6.00
N ALA A 58 -6.50 17.05 5.49
CA ALA A 58 -5.29 16.36 5.08
C ALA A 58 -4.77 16.92 3.75
N ARG A 59 -3.47 17.23 3.75
CA ARG A 59 -2.72 17.53 2.54
C ARG A 59 -2.76 16.31 1.62
N ASP A 60 -3.10 16.52 0.35
CA ASP A 60 -2.99 15.49 -0.69
C ASP A 60 -1.58 14.87 -0.68
N LYS A 61 -1.54 13.55 -0.50
CA LYS A 61 -0.30 12.77 -0.45
C LYS A 61 0.10 12.16 -1.80
N ALA A 62 -0.61 12.43 -2.89
CA ALA A 62 -0.29 11.88 -4.20
C ALA A 62 1.17 12.15 -4.61
N ALA A 63 1.65 13.39 -4.47
CA ALA A 63 3.03 13.76 -4.80
C ALA A 63 4.07 13.04 -3.91
N GLU A 64 3.80 12.93 -2.61
CA GLU A 64 4.67 12.21 -1.68
C GLU A 64 4.69 10.69 -1.97
N MET A 65 3.57 10.13 -2.40
CA MET A 65 3.45 8.71 -2.75
C MET A 65 4.16 8.39 -4.06
N ALA A 66 4.07 9.28 -5.06
CA ALA A 66 4.86 9.19 -6.29
C ALA A 66 6.37 9.32 -6.02
N GLN A 67 6.76 10.23 -5.13
CA GLN A 67 8.16 10.36 -4.72
C GLN A 67 8.68 9.10 -3.99
N GLU A 68 7.87 8.52 -3.11
CA GLU A 68 8.21 7.26 -2.44
C GLU A 68 8.41 6.12 -3.45
N ASP A 69 7.51 5.99 -4.43
CA ASP A 69 7.63 4.98 -5.48
C ASP A 69 8.92 5.15 -6.30
N GLU A 70 9.23 6.38 -6.71
CA GLU A 70 10.46 6.68 -7.45
C GLU A 70 11.71 6.31 -6.63
N HIS A 71 11.72 6.58 -5.33
CA HIS A 71 12.83 6.17 -4.46
C HIS A 71 12.97 4.64 -4.38
N LEU A 72 11.87 3.90 -4.29
CA LEU A 72 11.91 2.43 -4.28
C LEU A 72 12.48 1.87 -5.59
N LEU A 73 12.12 2.46 -6.73
CA LEU A 73 12.69 2.10 -8.02
C LEU A 73 14.21 2.36 -8.07
N ARG A 74 14.65 3.56 -7.65
CA ARG A 74 16.08 3.91 -7.62
C ARG A 74 16.88 3.01 -6.67
N LEU A 75 16.35 2.71 -5.49
CA LEU A 75 16.99 1.80 -4.53
C LEU A 75 17.07 0.36 -5.05
N THR A 76 16.06 -0.10 -5.78
CA THR A 76 16.09 -1.39 -6.47
C THR A 76 17.15 -1.42 -7.56
N ALA A 77 17.23 -0.36 -8.39
CA ALA A 77 18.24 -0.23 -9.44
C ALA A 77 19.67 -0.19 -8.88
N ALA A 78 19.86 0.40 -7.70
CA ALA A 78 21.13 0.41 -6.97
C ALA A 78 21.48 -0.91 -6.27
N GLY A 79 20.60 -1.93 -6.33
CA GLY A 79 20.78 -3.21 -5.64
C GLY A 79 20.59 -3.13 -4.12
N ALA A 80 20.13 -2.00 -3.59
CA ALA A 80 19.85 -1.82 -2.16
C ALA A 80 18.55 -2.53 -1.74
N LEU A 81 17.63 -2.72 -2.67
CA LEU A 81 16.40 -3.50 -2.49
C LEU A 81 16.37 -4.68 -3.47
N ARG A 82 15.73 -5.77 -3.06
CA ARG A 82 15.50 -6.92 -3.93
C ARG A 82 14.42 -6.57 -4.97
N PRO A 83 14.48 -7.09 -6.21
CA PRO A 83 13.49 -6.79 -7.25
C PRO A 83 12.02 -7.06 -6.88
N GLY A 84 11.75 -7.98 -5.94
CA GLY A 84 10.40 -8.27 -5.45
C GLY A 84 9.96 -7.46 -4.21
N TYR A 85 10.73 -6.46 -3.79
CA TYR A 85 10.37 -5.62 -2.64
C TYR A 85 9.20 -4.69 -2.96
N ARG A 86 9.23 -4.06 -4.15
CA ARG A 86 8.14 -3.27 -4.70
C ARG A 86 7.22 -4.19 -5.49
N VAL A 87 5.93 -4.17 -5.16
CA VAL A 87 4.91 -4.93 -5.90
C VAL A 87 4.37 -4.09 -7.05
N ASP A 88 3.73 -2.97 -6.73
CA ASP A 88 3.12 -2.06 -7.69
C ASP A 88 2.86 -0.69 -7.04
N ALA A 89 2.64 0.33 -7.85
CA ALA A 89 2.22 1.66 -7.40
C ALA A 89 1.55 2.42 -8.55
N GLY A 90 0.57 3.27 -8.21
CA GLY A 90 -0.17 4.07 -9.18
C GLY A 90 -1.53 4.52 -8.63
N PRO A 91 -2.29 5.27 -9.43
CA PRO A 91 -3.71 5.50 -9.14
C PRO A 91 -4.51 4.20 -9.20
N TRP A 92 -5.71 4.23 -8.62
CA TRP A 92 -6.71 3.20 -8.85
C TRP A 92 -7.44 3.55 -10.15
N ASP A 93 -7.38 2.66 -11.15
CA ASP A 93 -8.21 2.72 -12.36
C ASP A 93 -9.27 1.62 -12.31
#